data_AF-A0A2M9C8N6-F1
#
_entry.id   AF-A0A2M9C8N6-F1
#
_cell.length_a   1.000
_cell.length_b   1.000
_cell.length_c   1.000
_cell.angle_alpha   90.00
_cell.angle_beta   90.00
_cell.angle_gamma   90.00
#
_symmetry.space_group_name_H-M   'P 1'
#
loop_
_entity.id
_entity.type
_entity.pdbx_description
1 polymer ?
#
loop_
_entity_poly.entity_id
_entity_poly.type
_entity_poly.pdbx_seq_one_letter_code
_entity_poly.pdbx_strand_id
1 'polypeptide(L)'
;MKKIFLIIVSICAIFTACKIDEPDKDLKRIVFDPGNLQFISTSLNPTKETSSALYGNQEALNSLMNGNHQPDPNSEFKLVTWKYHENPQYIGGTITGELLSIETLSVDKNGNISYKIQNSSEKEKIQPNKKERIQYILSYKPVVRP
;
A
#
# COMPACT_ATOMS: atom_id res chain seq x y z
N MET A 1 -62.00 -5.93 -6.39
CA MET A 1 -61.02 -7.03 -6.57
C MET A 1 -59.74 -6.59 -7.28
N LYS A 2 -59.78 -5.98 -8.48
CA LYS A 2 -58.57 -5.49 -9.21
C LYS A 2 -57.65 -4.55 -8.40
N LYS A 3 -58.23 -3.60 -7.64
CA LYS A 3 -57.45 -2.65 -6.82
C LYS A 3 -56.71 -3.32 -5.66
N ILE A 4 -57.30 -4.35 -5.06
CA ILE A 4 -56.68 -5.11 -3.96
C ILE A 4 -55.53 -5.97 -4.50
N PHE A 5 -55.70 -6.56 -5.68
CA PHE A 5 -54.64 -7.33 -6.35
C PHE A 5 -53.41 -6.45 -6.67
N LEU A 6 -53.62 -5.22 -7.16
CA LEU A 6 -52.53 -4.29 -7.44
C LEU A 6 -51.75 -3.87 -6.18
N ILE A 7 -52.43 -3.70 -5.05
CA ILE A 7 -51.79 -3.37 -3.76
C ILE A 7 -50.92 -4.54 -3.28
N ILE A 8 -51.42 -5.78 -3.39
CA ILE A 8 -50.66 -6.98 -2.98
C ILE A 8 -49.40 -7.16 -3.83
N VAL A 9 -49.51 -7.00 -5.15
CA VAL A 9 -48.34 -7.09 -6.05
C VAL A 9 -47.31 -6.00 -5.75
N SER A 10 -47.76 -4.77 -5.48
CA SER A 10 -46.86 -3.67 -5.10
C SER A 10 -46.14 -3.92 -3.78
N ILE A 11 -46.81 -4.53 -2.79
CA ILE A 11 -46.20 -4.85 -1.50
C ILE A 11 -45.17 -5.99 -1.65
N CYS A 12 -45.48 -7.03 -2.43
CA CYS A 12 -44.52 -8.12 -2.71
C CYS A 12 -43.27 -7.62 -3.47
N ALA A 13 -43.40 -6.61 -4.33
CA ALA A 13 -42.27 -6.00 -5.02
C ALA A 13 -41.32 -5.26 -4.06
N ILE A 14 -41.81 -4.71 -2.95
CA ILE A 14 -40.98 -4.02 -1.95
C ILE A 14 -40.19 -5.03 -1.10
N PHE A 15 -40.76 -6.20 -0.80
CA PHE A 15 -40.08 -7.26 -0.03
C PHE A 15 -39.08 -8.09 -0.85
N THR A 16 -39.09 -7.97 -2.17
CA THR A 16 -38.12 -8.59 -3.09
C THR A 16 -37.03 -7.62 -3.54
N ALA A 17 -37.03 -6.37 -3.07
CA ALA A 17 -35.90 -5.48 -3.25
C ALA A 17 -34.66 -6.14 -2.62
N CYS A 18 -33.75 -6.62 -3.48
CA CYS A 18 -32.51 -7.21 -3.06
C CYS A 18 -31.83 -6.24 -2.09
N LYS A 19 -31.57 -6.70 -0.86
CA LYS A 19 -30.55 -6.08 -0.05
C LYS A 19 -29.26 -6.21 -0.85
N ILE A 20 -28.81 -5.09 -1.40
CA ILE A 20 -27.45 -5.01 -1.93
C ILE A 20 -26.59 -5.04 -0.68
N ASP A 21 -26.05 -6.21 -0.35
CA ASP A 21 -24.98 -6.30 0.63
C ASP A 21 -23.85 -5.42 0.09
N GLU A 22 -23.53 -4.33 0.80
CA GLU A 22 -22.38 -3.49 0.48
C GLU A 22 -21.14 -4.30 0.86
N PRO A 23 -20.41 -4.89 -0.10
CA PRO A 23 -19.28 -5.76 0.22
C PRO A 23 -18.13 -4.99 0.88
N ASP A 24 -18.21 -3.65 0.86
CA ASP A 24 -17.10 -2.74 1.15
C ASP A 24 -17.22 -2.08 2.51
N LYS A 25 -18.33 -2.32 3.21
CA LYS A 25 -18.68 -1.59 4.44
C LYS A 25 -17.61 -1.69 5.52
N ASP A 26 -16.86 -2.80 5.54
CA ASP A 26 -15.79 -3.06 6.51
C ASP A 26 -14.37 -2.85 5.93
N LEU A 27 -14.25 -2.49 4.65
CA LEU A 27 -12.95 -2.25 4.01
C LEU A 27 -12.39 -0.89 4.44
N LYS A 28 -11.42 -0.92 5.35
CA LYS A 28 -10.70 0.28 5.79
C LYS A 28 -9.42 0.46 4.99
N ARG A 29 -9.37 1.53 4.19
CA ARG A 29 -8.15 1.96 3.51
C ARG A 29 -7.29 2.79 4.46
N ILE A 30 -6.11 2.28 4.81
CA ILE A 30 -5.12 3.03 5.58
C ILE A 30 -4.19 3.77 4.62
N VAL A 31 -4.29 5.09 4.58
CA VAL A 31 -3.38 5.95 3.81
C VAL A 31 -2.19 6.32 4.68
N PHE A 32 -0.99 6.10 4.15
CA PHE A 32 0.24 6.57 4.79
C PHE A 32 0.50 8.04 4.42
N ASP A 33 0.83 8.86 5.42
CA ASP A 33 1.29 10.22 5.22
C ASP A 33 2.83 10.24 5.13
N PRO A 34 3.41 10.55 3.95
CA PRO A 34 4.85 10.60 3.77
C PRO A 34 5.49 11.88 4.32
N GLY A 35 4.71 12.85 4.78
CA GLY A 35 5.20 14.17 5.15
C GLY A 35 5.91 14.86 3.98
N ASN A 36 7.18 15.21 4.17
CA ASN A 36 8.00 15.86 3.14
C ASN A 36 8.67 14.89 2.15
N LEU A 37 8.50 13.56 2.33
CA LEU A 37 9.06 12.58 1.41
C LEU A 37 8.23 12.51 0.13
N GLN A 38 8.91 12.34 -1.00
CA GLN A 38 8.29 12.24 -2.31
C GLN A 38 8.10 10.78 -2.70
N PHE A 39 7.05 10.49 -3.45
CA PHE A 39 6.88 9.17 -4.07
C PHE A 39 7.98 8.93 -5.10
N ILE A 40 8.65 7.78 -5.00
CA ILE A 40 9.74 7.36 -5.89
C ILE A 40 9.27 6.22 -6.81
N SER A 41 8.66 5.18 -6.26
CA SER A 41 8.33 3.98 -7.01
C SER A 41 7.32 3.08 -6.28
N THR A 42 6.81 2.05 -6.96
CA THR A 42 5.85 1.09 -6.40
C THR A 42 6.15 -0.31 -6.87
N SER A 43 5.71 -1.31 -6.10
CA SER A 43 5.76 -2.71 -6.50
C SER A 43 4.48 -3.44 -6.08
N LEU A 44 4.21 -4.55 -6.76
CA LEU A 44 3.10 -5.44 -6.49
C LEU A 44 3.65 -6.86 -6.33
N ASN A 45 3.20 -7.58 -5.30
CA ASN A 45 3.47 -8.99 -5.13
C ASN A 45 2.14 -9.75 -5.12
N PRO A 46 1.73 -10.34 -6.27
CA PRO A 46 0.47 -11.05 -6.37
C PRO A 46 0.39 -12.29 -5.49
N THR A 47 1.50 -13.01 -5.32
CA THR A 47 1.55 -14.23 -4.50
C THR A 47 1.26 -13.94 -3.03
N LYS A 48 1.69 -12.78 -2.53
CA LYS A 48 1.44 -12.34 -1.14
C LYS A 48 0.25 -11.40 -1.02
N GLU A 49 -0.34 -10.99 -2.14
CA GLU A 49 -1.36 -9.94 -2.26
C GLU A 49 -0.94 -8.66 -1.52
N THR A 50 0.31 -8.24 -1.72
CA THR A 50 0.84 -7.01 -1.13
C THR A 50 1.25 -6.00 -2.18
N SER A 51 1.01 -4.73 -1.90
CA SER A 51 1.50 -3.61 -2.70
C SER A 51 2.41 -2.76 -1.84
N SER A 52 3.51 -2.27 -2.40
CA SER A 52 4.42 -1.37 -1.71
C SER A 52 4.61 -0.07 -2.47
N ALA A 53 4.83 1.02 -1.74
CA ALA A 53 5.26 2.30 -2.27
C ALA A 53 6.55 2.73 -1.57
N LEU A 54 7.54 3.14 -2.37
CA LEU A 54 8.78 3.71 -1.89
C LEU A 54 8.70 5.23 -1.94
N TYR A 55 8.95 5.85 -0.80
CA TYR A 55 9.09 7.29 -0.65
C TYR A 55 10.51 7.64 -0.26
N GLY A 56 10.96 8.86 -0.57
CA GLY A 56 12.24 9.37 -0.09
C GLY A 56 12.43 10.87 -0.32
N ASN A 57 13.52 11.41 0.23
CA ASN A 57 13.96 12.78 -0.04
C ASN A 57 14.73 12.88 -1.37
N GLN A 58 15.25 14.07 -1.68
CA GLN A 58 15.94 14.33 -2.95
C GLN A 58 17.23 13.51 -3.07
N GLU A 59 17.97 13.37 -1.98
CA GLU A 59 19.20 12.58 -1.89
C GLU A 59 18.89 11.11 -2.18
N ALA A 60 17.85 10.55 -1.54
CA ALA A 60 17.39 9.19 -1.79
C ALA A 60 17.03 8.95 -3.27
N LEU A 61 16.31 9.90 -3.89
CA LEU A 61 15.97 9.83 -5.31
C LEU A 61 17.23 9.83 -6.20
N ASN A 62 18.17 10.75 -5.94
CA ASN A 62 19.42 10.87 -6.68
C ASN A 62 20.26 9.58 -6.61
N SER A 63 20.35 8.97 -5.44
CA SER A 63 21.09 7.72 -5.25
C SER A 63 20.55 6.59 -6.12
N LEU A 64 19.22 6.47 -6.23
CA LEU A 64 18.59 5.44 -7.05
C LEU A 64 18.72 5.71 -8.55
N MET A 65 18.80 6.97 -8.97
CA MET A 65 19.02 7.32 -10.38
C MET A 65 20.44 6.98 -10.85
N ASN A 66 21.44 7.05 -9.96
CA ASN A 66 22.84 6.76 -10.29
C ASN A 66 23.13 5.27 -10.49
N GLY A 67 22.23 4.38 -10.05
CA GLY A 67 22.30 2.93 -10.30
C GLY A 67 23.42 2.17 -9.58
N ASN A 68 24.19 2.83 -8.71
CA ASN A 68 25.28 2.24 -7.93
C ASN A 68 24.79 1.47 -6.69
N HIS A 69 23.48 1.46 -6.43
CA HIS A 69 22.85 0.82 -5.26
C HIS A 69 23.49 1.24 -3.93
N GLN A 70 24.09 2.43 -3.88
CA GLN A 70 24.70 2.98 -2.69
C GLN A 70 24.01 4.31 -2.36
N PRO A 71 23.36 4.41 -1.19
CA PRO A 71 22.62 5.62 -0.84
C PRO A 71 23.59 6.75 -0.48
N ASP A 72 23.25 7.95 -0.92
CA ASP A 72 24.00 9.16 -0.65
C ASP A 72 23.84 9.57 0.82
N PRO A 73 24.82 10.27 1.42
CA PRO A 73 24.67 10.86 2.74
C PRO A 73 23.40 11.72 2.84
N ASN A 74 22.76 11.71 4.02
CA ASN A 74 21.48 12.37 4.30
C ASN A 74 20.26 11.81 3.55
N SER A 75 20.38 10.67 2.87
CA SER A 75 19.21 10.01 2.27
C SER A 75 18.26 9.44 3.32
N GLU A 76 16.95 9.62 3.10
CA GLU A 76 15.89 8.93 3.84
C GLU A 76 14.96 8.22 2.85
N PHE A 77 14.73 6.93 3.08
CA PHE A 77 13.79 6.10 2.33
C PHE A 77 12.74 5.52 3.28
N LYS A 78 11.49 5.47 2.82
CA LYS A 78 10.41 4.72 3.47
C LYS A 78 9.73 3.80 2.48
N LEU A 79 9.89 2.50 2.68
CA LEU A 79 9.12 1.49 1.96
C LEU A 79 7.90 1.11 2.79
N VAL A 80 6.74 1.46 2.28
CA VAL A 80 5.45 1.23 2.94
C VAL A 80 4.74 0.09 2.23
N THR A 81 4.31 -0.92 2.97
CA THR A 81 3.69 -2.12 2.41
C THR A 81 2.30 -2.32 2.99
N TRP A 82 1.32 -2.55 2.10
CA TRP A 82 -0.05 -2.88 2.44
C TRP A 82 -0.42 -4.25 1.93
N LYS A 83 -1.35 -4.90 2.62
CA LYS A 83 -2.17 -5.96 2.02
C LYS A 83 -3.17 -5.26 1.10
N TYR A 84 -3.22 -5.65 -0.17
CA TYR A 84 -4.25 -5.17 -1.08
C TYR A 84 -5.38 -6.17 -1.17
N HIS A 85 -6.53 -5.72 -1.63
CA HIS A 85 -7.66 -6.57 -2.02
C HIS A 85 -8.27 -6.06 -3.32
N GLU A 86 -9.15 -6.86 -3.92
CA GLU A 86 -9.89 -6.46 -5.11
C GLU A 86 -10.74 -5.21 -4.83
N ASN A 87 -10.85 -4.35 -5.83
CA ASN A 87 -11.70 -3.18 -5.79
C ASN A 87 -13.14 -3.59 -6.14
N PRO A 88 -14.08 -3.57 -5.19
CA PRO A 88 -15.41 -4.10 -5.47
C PRO A 88 -16.23 -3.19 -6.39
N GLN A 89 -15.82 -1.93 -6.53
CA GLN A 89 -16.41 -0.98 -7.48
C GLN A 89 -15.84 -1.08 -8.89
N TYR A 90 -14.70 -1.75 -9.08
CA TYR A 90 -14.00 -1.83 -10.37
C TYR A 90 -13.40 -3.22 -10.59
N ILE A 91 -14.07 -4.04 -11.39
CA ILE A 91 -13.61 -5.38 -11.76
C ILE A 91 -12.21 -5.30 -12.37
N GLY A 92 -11.28 -6.11 -11.84
CA GLY A 92 -9.88 -6.13 -12.24
C GLY A 92 -9.02 -5.06 -11.58
N GLY A 93 -9.61 -4.15 -10.79
CA GLY A 93 -8.89 -3.20 -9.96
C GLY A 93 -8.52 -3.78 -8.60
N THR A 94 -7.47 -3.26 -7.99
CA THR A 94 -7.07 -3.56 -6.60
C THR A 94 -6.89 -2.27 -5.81
N ILE A 95 -7.21 -2.28 -4.52
CA ILE A 95 -6.95 -1.15 -3.63
C ILE A 95 -6.14 -1.56 -2.40
N THR A 96 -5.38 -0.61 -1.86
CA THR A 96 -4.66 -0.77 -0.59
C THR A 96 -5.65 -0.95 0.55
N GLY A 97 -5.49 -1.99 1.36
CA GLY A 97 -6.26 -2.22 2.58
C GLY A 97 -5.42 -1.98 3.83
N GLU A 98 -5.12 -3.06 4.55
CA GLU A 98 -4.34 -3.04 5.80
C GLU A 98 -2.89 -2.62 5.56
N LEU A 99 -2.41 -1.65 6.33
CA LEU A 99 -0.98 -1.32 6.40
C LEU A 99 -0.26 -2.44 7.14
N LEU A 100 0.76 -3.06 6.55
CA LEU A 100 1.51 -4.17 7.13
C LEU A 100 2.82 -3.71 7.76
N SER A 101 3.59 -2.91 7.03
CA SER A 101 4.91 -2.46 7.49
C SER A 101 5.31 -1.11 6.92
N ILE A 102 6.15 -0.42 7.70
CA ILE A 102 6.92 0.74 7.27
C ILE A 102 8.39 0.42 7.55
N GLU A 103 9.17 0.23 6.50
CA GLU A 103 10.61 0.05 6.55
C GLU A 103 11.28 1.40 6.28
N THR A 104 12.06 1.89 7.23
CA THR A 104 12.82 3.14 7.12
C THR A 104 14.30 2.83 6.98
N LEU A 105 14.92 3.37 5.93
CA LEU A 105 16.36 3.35 5.70
C LEU A 105 16.85 4.81 5.74
N SER A 106 17.79 5.12 6.62
CA SER A 106 18.34 6.48 6.73
C SER A 106 19.85 6.45 6.72
N VAL A 107 20.45 7.37 6.00
CA VAL A 107 21.91 7.55 5.91
C VAL A 107 22.26 8.86 6.57
N ASP A 108 23.16 8.83 7.56
CA ASP A 108 23.62 10.07 8.19
C ASP A 108 24.59 10.84 7.27
N LYS A 109 24.99 12.04 7.71
CA LYS A 109 25.97 12.88 7.01
C LYS A 109 27.35 12.23 6.79
N ASN A 110 27.68 11.19 7.56
CA ASN A 110 28.95 10.47 7.48
C ASN A 110 28.84 9.21 6.61
N GLY A 111 27.67 8.92 6.04
CA GLY A 111 27.41 7.72 5.25
C GLY A 111 27.01 6.49 6.06
N ASN A 112 26.74 6.62 7.38
CA ASN A 112 26.34 5.47 8.19
C ASN A 112 24.89 5.10 7.92
N ILE A 113 24.66 3.83 7.66
CA ILE A 113 23.34 3.30 7.31
C ILE A 113 22.61 2.79 8.56
N SER A 114 21.41 3.34 8.79
CA SER A 114 20.45 2.85 9.78
C SER A 114 19.22 2.27 9.10
N TYR A 115 18.67 1.20 9.67
CA TYR A 115 17.46 0.56 9.16
C TYR A 115 16.56 0.19 10.34
N LYS A 116 15.27 0.48 10.20
CA LYS A 116 14.22 0.17 11.17
C LYS A 116 12.99 -0.33 10.42
N ILE A 117 12.32 -1.32 10.98
CA ILE A 117 11.00 -1.76 10.53
C ILE A 117 9.99 -1.51 11.63
N GLN A 118 8.83 -0.97 11.26
CA GLN A 118 7.64 -0.87 12.10
C GLN A 118 6.55 -1.73 11.47
N ASN A 119 6.18 -2.82 12.15
CA ASN A 119 5.07 -3.68 11.75
C ASN A 119 3.78 -3.19 12.40
N SER A 120 2.65 -3.33 11.70
CA SER A 120 1.32 -3.03 12.24
C SER A 120 0.76 -4.16 13.11
N SER A 121 1.14 -5.41 12.81
CA SER A 121 0.68 -6.62 13.51
C SER A 121 1.80 -7.23 14.34
N GLU A 122 1.54 -7.47 15.62
CA GLU A 122 2.47 -8.11 16.55
C GLU A 122 2.64 -9.62 16.28
N LYS A 123 1.79 -10.23 15.44
CA LYS A 123 1.66 -11.69 15.30
C LYS A 123 2.74 -12.33 14.41
N GLU A 124 3.44 -11.57 13.58
CA GLU A 124 4.54 -12.07 12.75
C GLU A 124 5.83 -11.26 12.99
N LYS A 125 6.48 -11.53 14.14
CA LYS A 125 7.82 -11.01 14.46
C LYS A 125 8.94 -11.76 13.73
N ILE A 126 8.75 -12.09 12.45
CA ILE A 126 9.89 -12.53 11.64
C ILE A 126 10.72 -11.26 11.42
N GLN A 127 11.88 -11.16 12.08
CA GLN A 127 12.83 -10.09 11.77
C GLN A 127 13.51 -10.45 10.46
N PRO A 128 13.20 -9.73 9.35
CA PRO A 128 13.83 -10.03 8.08
C PRO A 128 15.31 -9.69 8.15
N ASN A 129 16.13 -10.36 7.33
CA ASN A 129 17.55 -10.06 7.24
C ASN A 129 17.75 -8.59 6.82
N LYS A 130 18.30 -7.78 7.72
CA LYS A 130 18.51 -6.34 7.51
C LYS A 130 19.30 -6.05 6.23
N LYS A 131 20.35 -6.82 5.93
CA LYS A 131 21.17 -6.60 4.73
C LYS A 131 20.36 -6.82 3.45
N GLU A 132 19.58 -7.90 3.41
CA GLU A 132 18.72 -8.21 2.26
C GLU A 132 17.63 -7.17 2.07
N ARG A 133 17.01 -6.68 3.16
CA ARG A 133 16.00 -5.62 3.09
C ARG A 133 16.55 -4.29 2.60
N ILE A 134 17.73 -3.90 3.07
CA ILE A 134 18.42 -2.69 2.58
C ILE A 134 18.70 -2.82 1.07
N GLN A 135 19.24 -3.95 0.63
CA GLN A 135 19.49 -4.20 -0.79
C GLN A 135 18.19 -4.18 -1.62
N TYR A 136 17.12 -4.77 -1.08
CA TYR A 136 15.81 -4.75 -1.71
C TYR A 136 15.28 -3.32 -1.90
N ILE A 137 15.33 -2.48 -0.87
CA ILE A 137 14.92 -1.06 -0.96
C ILE A 137 15.76 -0.32 -2.01
N LEU A 138 17.07 -0.52 -2.02
CA LEU A 138 18.00 0.16 -2.94
C LEU A 138 17.91 -0.33 -4.39
N SER A 139 17.24 -1.46 -4.63
CA SER A 139 17.01 -2.00 -5.98
C SER A 139 15.78 -1.43 -6.70
N TYR A 140 14.98 -0.61 -6.01
CA TYR A 140 13.85 0.07 -6.65
C TYR A 140 14.35 1.05 -7.71
N LYS A 141 13.64 1.08 -8.84
CA LYS A 141 13.88 2.05 -9.90
C LYS A 141 12.85 3.19 -9.77
N PRO A 142 13.29 4.46 -9.71
CA PRO A 142 12.37 5.59 -9.72
C PRO A 142 11.47 5.55 -10.96
N VAL A 143 10.19 5.91 -10.80
CA VAL A 143 9.28 6.01 -11.94
C VAL A 143 9.61 7.25 -12.78
N VAL A 144 9.54 7.09 -14.10
CA VAL A 144 9.61 8.23 -15.03
C VAL A 144 8.18 8.66 -15.33
N ARG A 145 7.85 9.92 -15.02
CA ARG A 145 6.56 10.51 -15.37
C ARG A 145 6.66 11.19 -16.74
N PRO A 146 5.65 11.04 -17.63
CA PRO A 146 5.60 11.73 -18.93
C PRO A 146 5.62 13.26 -18.79
#